data_AF-A0A941XAP1-F1
#
_entry.id   AF-A0A941XAP1-F1
#
_cell.length_a   1.000
_cell.length_b   1.000
_cell.length_c   1.000
_cell.angle_alpha   90.00
_cell.angle_beta   90.00
_cell.angle_gamma   90.00
#
_symmetry.space_group_name_H-M   'P 1'
#
loop_
_entity.id
_entity.type
_entity.pdbx_description
1 polymer ?
#
loop_
_entity_poly.entity_id
_entity_poly.type
_entity_poly.pdbx_seq_one_letter_code
_entity_poly.pdbx_strand_id
1 'polypeptide(L)'
;WIFNNLGLNMFIAVIGITAGPTFLSGIREAGFMLFIAGVLATTIPLLLGLLIGAKVFKFRPAINLGCCAGARTTTAALGAIQESLGSTLPAMGYTVTYAIGNTLLILGGVVLVLLSA
;
A
#
# COMPACT_ATOMS: atom_id res chain seq x y z
N TRP A 1 4.33 6.56 22.02
CA TRP A 1 5.55 5.81 21.67
C TRP A 1 5.42 4.31 21.97
N ILE A 2 5.25 3.87 23.22
CA ILE A 2 5.04 2.43 23.56
C ILE A 2 3.83 1.86 22.81
N PHE A 3 2.65 2.46 22.91
CA PHE A 3 1.45 1.90 22.28
C PHE A 3 1.51 1.86 20.74
N ASN A 4 2.16 2.83 20.09
CA ASN A 4 2.31 2.85 18.63
C ASN A 4 3.31 1.79 18.14
N ASN A 5 4.51 1.73 18.73
CA ASN A 5 5.54 0.78 18.29
C ASN A 5 5.16 -0.66 18.64
N LEU A 6 4.63 -0.87 19.85
CA LEU A 6 4.20 -2.19 20.30
C LEU A 6 2.94 -2.64 19.55
N GLY A 7 1.99 -1.73 19.31
CA GLY A 7 0.81 -2.00 18.48
C GLY A 7 1.16 -2.32 17.02
N LEU A 8 2.05 -1.55 16.40
CA LEU A 8 2.51 -1.80 15.02
C LEU A 8 3.25 -3.13 14.90
N ASN A 9 4.17 -3.42 15.83
CA ASN A 9 4.93 -4.66 15.81
C ASN A 9 4.03 -5.89 16.02
N MET A 10 3.08 -5.81 16.95
CA MET A 10 2.08 -6.86 17.16
C MET A 10 1.18 -7.03 15.93
N PHE A 11 0.73 -5.94 15.31
CA PHE A 11 -0.07 -5.98 14.09
C PHE A 11 0.67 -6.68 12.94
N ILE A 12 1.94 -6.33 12.71
CA ILE A 12 2.78 -6.98 11.69
C ILE A 12 2.97 -8.47 12.00
N ALA A 13 3.20 -8.83 13.26
CA ALA A 13 3.35 -10.22 13.68
C ALA A 13 2.07 -11.04 13.43
N VAL A 14 0.90 -10.51 13.81
CA VAL A 14 -0.40 -11.18 13.61
C VAL A 14 -0.71 -11.35 12.13
N ILE A 15 -0.50 -10.32 11.30
CA ILE A 15 -0.68 -10.43 9.84
C ILE A 15 0.26 -11.48 9.26
N GLY A 16 1.53 -11.50 9.68
CA GLY A 16 2.51 -12.47 9.20
C GLY A 16 2.11 -13.91 9.51
N ILE A 17 1.68 -14.19 10.74
CA ILE A 17 1.24 -15.53 11.17
C ILE A 17 -0.05 -15.95 10.42
N THR A 18 -0.99 -15.02 10.23
CA THR A 18 -2.27 -15.32 9.57
C THR A 18 -2.11 -15.50 8.06
N ALA A 19 -1.23 -14.74 7.41
CA ALA A 19 -0.98 -14.83 5.96
C ALA A 19 -0.10 -16.02 5.56
N GLY A 20 0.74 -16.53 6.47
CA GLY A 20 1.69 -17.63 6.21
C GLY A 20 1.05 -18.91 5.63
N PRO A 21 -0.02 -19.45 6.22
CA PRO A 21 -0.70 -20.65 5.70
C PRO A 21 -1.24 -20.46 4.28
N THR A 22 -1.90 -19.32 4.01
CA THR A 22 -2.48 -18.97 2.70
C THR A 22 -1.39 -18.77 1.64
N PHE A 23 -0.24 -18.24 2.04
CA PHE A 23 0.92 -18.09 1.17
C PHE A 23 1.48 -19.46 0.73
N LEU A 24 1.63 -20.39 1.67
CA LEU A 24 2.10 -21.74 1.39
C LEU A 24 1.13 -22.53 0.50
N SER A 25 -0.19 -22.42 0.74
CA SER A 25 -1.19 -23.04 -0.13
C SER A 25 -1.18 -22.41 -1.52
N GLY A 26 -1.08 -21.08 -1.62
CA GLY A 26 -1.02 -20.37 -2.90
C GLY A 26 0.18 -20.75 -3.77
N ILE A 27 1.36 -20.95 -3.16
CA ILE A 27 2.54 -21.45 -3.88
C ILE A 27 2.34 -22.89 -4.37
N ARG A 28 1.66 -23.75 -3.58
CA ARG A 28 1.41 -25.14 -3.98
C ARG A 28 0.42 -25.24 -5.14
N GLU A 29 -0.60 -24.40 -5.18
CA GLU A 29 -1.61 -24.41 -6.25
C GLU A 29 -1.15 -23.70 -7.52
N ALA A 30 -0.60 -22.49 -7.41
CA ALA A 30 -0.27 -21.65 -8.56
C ALA A 30 1.22 -21.70 -8.96
N GLY A 31 2.04 -22.41 -8.18
CA GLY A 31 3.47 -22.52 -8.39
C GLY A 31 4.27 -21.27 -8.00
N PHE A 32 5.59 -21.35 -8.16
CA PHE A 32 6.51 -20.25 -7.87
C PHE A 32 6.28 -19.01 -8.76
N MET A 33 5.57 -19.17 -9.89
CA MET A 33 5.25 -18.07 -10.80
C MET A 33 4.30 -17.06 -10.16
N LEU A 34 3.36 -17.49 -9.30
CA LEU A 34 2.47 -16.58 -8.57
C LEU A 34 3.24 -15.68 -7.60
N PHE A 35 4.29 -16.22 -6.98
CA PHE A 35 5.17 -15.45 -6.10
C PHE A 35 5.87 -14.33 -6.88
N ILE A 36 6.50 -14.66 -8.00
CA ILE A 36 7.20 -13.66 -8.84
C ILE A 36 6.21 -12.63 -9.39
N ALA A 37 5.05 -13.08 -9.88
CA ALA A 37 4.00 -12.19 -10.37
C ALA A 37 3.53 -11.22 -9.28
N GLY A 38 3.32 -11.69 -8.04
CA GLY A 38 2.95 -10.86 -6.90
C GLY A 38 4.04 -9.85 -6.52
N VAL A 39 5.31 -10.26 -6.50
CA VAL A 39 6.45 -9.36 -6.23
C VAL A 39 6.52 -8.26 -7.28
N LEU A 40 6.40 -8.61 -8.56
CA LEU A 40 6.42 -7.64 -9.65
C LEU A 40 5.20 -6.71 -9.61
N ALA A 41 4.00 -7.27 -9.44
CA ALA A 41 2.76 -6.51 -9.39
C ALA A 41 2.70 -5.52 -8.22
N THR A 42 3.41 -5.78 -7.12
CA THR A 42 3.45 -4.88 -5.96
C THR A 42 4.62 -3.91 -6.01
N THR A 43 5.78 -4.34 -6.52
CA THR A 43 7.02 -3.54 -6.53
C THR A 43 7.03 -2.55 -7.68
N ILE A 44 6.59 -2.95 -8.88
CA ILE A 44 6.61 -2.09 -10.07
C ILE A 44 5.76 -0.83 -9.85
N PRO A 45 4.48 -0.90 -9.42
CA PRO A 45 3.66 0.30 -9.24
C PRO A 45 4.20 1.22 -8.14
N LEU A 46 4.80 0.65 -7.09
CA LEU A 46 5.40 1.41 -6.01
C LEU A 46 6.61 2.22 -6.51
N LEU A 47 7.53 1.57 -7.23
CA LEU A 47 8.71 2.23 -7.78
C LEU A 47 8.32 3.27 -8.83
N LEU A 48 7.37 2.95 -9.71
CA LEU A 48 6.86 3.89 -10.70
C LEU A 48 6.19 5.10 -10.02
N GLY A 49 5.35 4.88 -9.01
CA GLY A 49 4.71 5.95 -8.24
C GLY A 49 5.73 6.88 -7.59
N LEU A 50 6.75 6.31 -6.95
CA LEU A 50 7.87 7.07 -6.38
C LEU A 50 8.62 7.88 -7.45
N LEU A 51 8.99 7.27 -8.56
CA LEU A 51 9.77 7.91 -9.62
C LEU A 51 8.98 9.00 -10.34
N ILE A 52 7.71 8.75 -10.67
CA ILE A 52 6.83 9.71 -11.34
C ILE A 52 6.54 10.88 -10.39
N GLY A 53 6.22 10.61 -9.13
CA GLY A 53 6.01 11.65 -8.11
C GLY A 53 7.25 12.54 -7.91
N ALA A 54 8.44 11.95 -7.96
CA ALA A 54 9.70 12.67 -7.78
C ALA A 54 10.16 13.42 -9.05
N LYS A 55 10.12 12.78 -10.23
CA LYS A 55 10.69 13.34 -11.47
C LYS A 55 9.69 14.17 -12.29
N VAL A 56 8.44 13.74 -12.38
CA VAL A 56 7.41 14.41 -13.20
C VAL A 56 6.72 15.49 -12.39
N PHE A 57 6.16 15.13 -11.24
CA PHE A 57 5.41 16.06 -10.39
C PHE A 57 6.29 16.87 -9.43
N LYS A 58 7.57 16.51 -9.29
CA LYS A 58 8.55 17.18 -8.42
C LYS A 58 8.06 17.36 -6.99
N PHE A 59 7.30 16.39 -6.47
CA PHE A 59 6.80 16.45 -5.11
C PHE A 59 7.93 16.35 -4.11
N ARG A 60 7.80 17.09 -3.00
CA ARG A 60 8.70 16.95 -1.84
C ARG A 60 8.67 15.49 -1.38
N PRO A 61 9.81 14.88 -1.00
CA PRO A 61 9.88 13.47 -0.62
C PRO A 61 8.83 13.06 0.43
N ALA A 62 8.58 13.93 1.42
CA ALA A 62 7.55 13.72 2.44
C ALA A 62 6.14 13.51 1.86
N ILE A 63 5.75 14.32 0.87
CA ILE A 63 4.42 14.22 0.22
C ILE A 63 4.38 12.98 -0.68
N ASN A 64 5.46 12.73 -1.44
CA ASN A 64 5.52 11.58 -2.35
C ASN A 64 5.42 10.24 -1.60
N LEU A 65 6.11 10.12 -0.45
CA LEU A 65 6.00 8.96 0.43
C LEU A 65 4.58 8.81 1.00
N GLY A 66 3.93 9.94 1.36
CA GLY A 66 2.53 9.97 1.76
C GLY A 66 1.57 9.49 0.66
N CYS A 67 1.77 9.95 -0.58
CA CYS A 67 1.01 9.51 -1.75
C CYS A 67 1.16 7.99 -2.00
N CYS A 68 2.36 7.46 -1.86
CA CYS A 68 2.60 6.02 -2.02
C CYS A 68 1.95 5.20 -0.90
N ALA A 69 1.96 5.71 0.34
CA ALA A 69 1.27 5.08 1.46
C ALA A 69 -0.26 5.08 1.28
N GLY A 70 -0.83 6.18 0.76
CA GLY A 70 -2.26 6.32 0.49
C GLY A 70 -2.73 5.47 -0.68
N ALA A 71 -1.94 5.40 -1.76
CA ALA A 71 -2.20 4.52 -2.90
C ALA A 71 -2.23 3.03 -2.51
N ARG A 72 -1.44 2.63 -1.50
CA ARG A 72 -1.47 1.28 -0.92
C ARG A 72 -2.37 1.15 0.30
N THR A 73 -3.20 2.17 0.58
CA THR A 73 -4.14 2.21 1.70
C THR A 73 -3.53 1.77 3.04
N THR A 74 -2.23 2.05 3.24
CA THR A 74 -1.44 1.52 4.37
C THR A 74 -1.24 2.60 5.43
N THR A 75 -2.17 2.70 6.38
CA THR A 75 -2.11 3.68 7.48
C THR A 75 -0.87 3.50 8.36
N ALA A 76 -0.40 2.25 8.53
CA ALA A 76 0.82 1.94 9.27
C ALA A 76 2.07 2.61 8.68
N ALA A 77 2.20 2.59 7.36
CA ALA A 77 3.32 3.22 6.66
C ALA A 77 3.27 4.75 6.80
N LEU A 78 2.08 5.34 6.70
CA LEU A 78 1.89 6.77 6.95
C LEU A 78 2.33 7.16 8.36
N GLY A 79 1.92 6.38 9.38
CA GLY A 79 2.32 6.61 10.76
C GLY A 79 3.84 6.59 10.95
N ALA A 80 4.51 5.57 10.40
CA ALA A 80 5.96 5.45 10.46
C ALA A 80 6.69 6.60 9.74
N ILE A 81 6.18 7.06 8.59
CA ILE A 81 6.75 8.20 7.85
C ILE A 81 6.59 9.50 8.66
N GLN A 82 5.42 9.73 9.26
CA GLN A 82 5.18 10.92 10.09
C GLN A 82 6.05 10.94 11.34
N GLU A 83 6.23 9.79 12.00
CA GLU A 83 7.11 9.64 13.17
C GLU A 83 8.57 9.89 12.79
N SER A 84 9.01 9.40 11.63
CA SER A 84 10.38 9.61 11.13
C SER A 84 10.66 11.06 10.72
N LEU A 85 9.66 11.77 10.19
CA LEU A 85 9.80 13.16 9.72
C LEU A 85 9.44 14.20 10.79
N GLY A 86 8.80 13.81 11.89
CA GLY A 86 8.26 14.73 12.89
C GLY A 86 7.23 15.70 12.31
N SER A 87 6.59 15.36 11.18
CA SER A 87 5.73 16.26 10.42
C SER A 87 4.51 15.54 9.87
N THR A 88 3.36 16.24 9.86
CA THR A 88 2.10 15.76 9.28
C THR A 88 1.99 16.01 7.78
N LEU A 89 3.00 16.61 7.16
CA LEU A 89 3.04 16.88 5.72
C LEU A 89 2.75 15.65 4.82
N PRO A 90 3.21 14.42 5.16
CA PRO A 90 2.86 13.21 4.42
C PRO A 90 1.35 12.89 4.41
N ALA A 91 0.60 13.30 5.46
CA ALA A 91 -0.83 13.02 5.55
C ALA A 91 -1.62 13.69 4.43
N MET A 92 -1.16 14.86 3.96
CA MET A 92 -1.77 15.57 2.83
C MET A 92 -1.73 14.75 1.53
N GLY A 93 -0.63 14.06 1.26
CA GLY A 93 -0.51 13.19 0.09
C GLY A 93 -1.30 11.90 0.23
N TYR A 94 -1.38 11.38 1.46
CA TYR A 94 -2.12 10.16 1.76
C TYR A 94 -3.63 10.31 1.52
N THR A 95 -4.25 11.39 2.01
CA THR A 95 -5.71 11.55 1.95
C THR A 95 -6.25 11.56 0.52
N VAL A 96 -5.58 12.28 -0.37
CA VAL A 96 -5.99 12.40 -1.78
C VAL A 96 -5.86 11.06 -2.50
N THR A 97 -4.70 10.41 -2.39
CA THR A 97 -4.45 9.13 -3.06
C THR A 97 -5.32 8.01 -2.51
N TYR A 98 -5.58 8.01 -1.20
CA TYR A 98 -6.51 7.10 -0.55
C TYR A 98 -7.96 7.27 -1.06
N ALA A 99 -8.45 8.51 -1.11
CA ALA A 99 -9.80 8.80 -1.58
C ALA A 99 -10.00 8.36 -3.04
N ILE A 100 -9.07 8.74 -3.91
CA ILE A 100 -9.09 8.35 -5.33
C ILE A 100 -9.06 6.83 -5.48
N GLY A 101 -8.14 6.16 -4.77
CA GLY A 101 -8.00 4.70 -4.82
C GLY A 101 -9.28 3.97 -4.45
N ASN A 102 -9.90 4.35 -3.33
CA ASN A 102 -11.15 3.72 -2.87
C ASN A 102 -12.32 4.02 -3.83
N THR A 103 -12.44 5.23 -4.36
CA THR A 103 -13.49 5.57 -5.33
C THR A 103 -13.36 4.75 -6.60
N LEU A 104 -12.15 4.62 -7.16
CA LEU A 104 -11.89 3.80 -8.34
C LEU A 104 -12.19 2.33 -8.08
N LEU A 105 -11.89 1.83 -6.89
CA LEU A 105 -12.20 0.45 -6.50
C LEU A 105 -13.71 0.18 -6.53
N ILE A 106 -14.51 1.10 -5.98
CA ILE A 106 -15.97 1.00 -5.98
C ILE A 106 -16.51 1.08 -7.42
N LEU A 107 -16.09 2.08 -8.19
CA LEU A 107 -16.55 2.26 -9.57
C LEU A 107 -16.15 1.08 -10.46
N GLY A 108 -14.91 0.60 -10.32
CA GLY A 108 -14.42 -0.58 -11.04
C GLY A 108 -15.20 -1.84 -10.70
N GLY A 109 -15.54 -2.03 -9.42
CA GLY A 109 -16.42 -3.12 -8.98
C GLY A 109 -17.80 -3.06 -9.64
N VAL A 110 -18.42 -1.87 -9.69
CA VAL A 110 -19.72 -1.66 -10.36
C VAL A 110 -19.62 -1.97 -11.86
N VAL A 111 -18.60 -1.47 -12.54
CA VAL A 111 -18.39 -1.72 -13.98
C VAL A 111 -18.21 -3.21 -14.25
N LEU A 112 -17.42 -3.91 -13.44
CA LEU A 112 -17.17 -5.34 -13.62
C LEU A 112 -18.45 -6.16 -13.43
N VAL A 113 -19.27 -5.80 -12.44
CA VAL A 113 -20.59 -6.41 -12.23
C VAL A 113 -21.50 -6.19 -13.43
N LEU A 114 -21.59 -4.95 -13.93
CA LEU A 114 -22.42 -4.62 -15.11
C LEU A 114 -21.98 -5.32 -16.39
N LEU A 115 -20.68 -5.60 -16.54
CA LEU A 115 -20.15 -6.36 -17.68
C LEU A 115 -20.35 -7.88 -17.54
N SER A 116 -20.54 -8.38 -16.32
CA SER A 116 -20.79 -9.80 -16.04
C SER A 116 -22.27 -10.18 -16.01
N ALA A 117 -23.17 -9.19 -16.11
CA ALA A 117 -24.62 -9.33 -16.20
C ALA A 117 -25.08 -9.30 -17.67
#